data_AF-A0A2D6X444-F1
#
_entry.id   AF-A0A2D6X444-F1
#
_cell.length_a   1.000
_cell.length_b   1.000
_cell.length_c   1.000
_cell.angle_alpha   90.00
_cell.angle_beta   90.00
_cell.angle_gamma   90.00
#
_symmetry.space_group_name_H-M   'P 1'
#
loop_
_entity.id
_entity.type
_entity.pdbx_description
1 polymer ?
#
loop_
_entity_poly.entity_id
_entity_poly.type
_entity_poly.pdbx_seq_one_letter_code
_entity_poly.pdbx_strand_id
1 'polypeptide(L)' 'MAKRKKRLEKGIESLRKQVEIHEKKLADAKEMGAEELVTYLEKDLRRLEHEKEKKEDQLG' A
#
# COMPACT_ATOMS: atom_id res chain seq x y z
N MET A 1 14.62 -10.92 -18.59
CA MET A 1 13.16 -10.94 -18.34
C MET A 1 12.77 -11.55 -16.98
N ALA A 2 13.03 -12.84 -16.71
CA ALA A 2 12.60 -13.52 -15.48
C ALA A 2 13.04 -12.82 -14.16
N LYS A 3 14.27 -12.31 -14.08
CA LYS A 3 14.76 -11.56 -12.89
C LYS A 3 14.00 -10.25 -12.66
N ARG A 4 13.58 -9.55 -13.72
CA ARG A 4 12.80 -8.30 -13.63
C ARG A 4 11.39 -8.61 -13.13
N LYS A 5 10.74 -9.63 -13.71
CA LYS A 5 9.40 -10.09 -13.30
C LYS A 5 9.37 -10.46 -11.81
N LYS A 6 10.30 -11.30 -11.34
CA LYS A 6 10.42 -11.67 -9.91
C LYS A 6 10.63 -10.47 -8.98
N ARG A 7 11.36 -9.43 -9.42
CA ARG A 7 11.53 -8.21 -8.62
C ARG A 7 10.25 -7.38 -8.54
N LEU A 8 9.50 -7.30 -9.63
CA LEU A 8 8.20 -6.63 -9.65
C LEU A 8 7.20 -7.34 -8.76
N GLU A 9 7.09 -8.68 -8.87
CA GLU A 9 6.24 -9.51 -7.99
C GLU A 9 6.55 -9.28 -6.50
N LYS A 10 7.82 -9.32 -6.11
CA LYS A 10 8.23 -9.01 -4.72
C LYS A 10 7.89 -7.58 -4.31
N GLY A 11 8.02 -6.62 -5.22
CA GLY A 11 7.64 -5.24 -4.96
C GLY A 11 6.13 -5.09 -4.73
N ILE A 12 5.32 -5.76 -5.54
CA ILE A 12 3.85 -5.80 -5.39
C ILE A 12 3.47 -6.47 -4.06
N GLU A 13 4.09 -7.60 -3.72
CA GLU A 13 3.84 -8.29 -2.44
C GLU A 13 4.19 -7.40 -1.24
N SER A 14 5.31 -6.68 -1.31
CA SER A 14 5.69 -5.72 -0.26
C SER A 14 4.68 -4.58 -0.13
N LEU A 15 4.20 -4.02 -1.24
CA LEU A 15 3.19 -2.97 -1.23
C LEU A 15 1.85 -3.48 -0.67
N ARG A 16 1.44 -4.71 -1.01
CA ARG A 16 0.23 -5.34 -0.44
C ARG A 16 0.30 -5.45 1.09
N LYS A 17 1.44 -5.91 1.63
CA LYS A 17 1.65 -5.97 3.10
C LYS A 17 1.63 -4.58 3.74
N GLN A 18 2.19 -3.58 3.06
CA GLN A 18 2.16 -2.20 3.57
C GLN A 18 0.73 -1.65 3.62
N VAL A 19 -0.08 -1.90 2.57
CA VAL A 19 -1.51 -1.52 2.54
C VAL A 19 -2.27 -2.16 3.70
N GLU A 20 -2.15 -3.48 3.89
CA GLU A 20 -2.83 -4.19 4.98
C GLU A 20 -2.47 -3.62 6.37
N ILE A 21 -1.19 -3.31 6.60
CA ILE A 21 -0.74 -2.67 7.85
C ILE A 21 -1.33 -1.27 8.00
N HIS A 22 -1.40 -0.47 6.93
CA HIS A 22 -1.95 0.88 6.96
C HIS A 22 -3.47 0.88 7.16
N GLU A 23 -4.19 -0.06 6.56
CA GLU A 23 -5.63 -0.25 6.78
C GLU A 23 -5.92 -0.58 8.24
N LYS A 24 -5.15 -1.50 8.84
CA LYS A 24 -5.28 -1.81 10.27
C LYS A 24 -5.02 -0.58 11.15
N LYS A 25 -3.92 0.13 10.91
CA LYS A 25 -3.61 1.38 11.64
C LYS A 25 -4.67 2.45 11.44
N LEU A 26 -5.30 2.51 10.27
CA LEU A 26 -6.36 3.45 9.97
C LEU A 26 -7.61 3.13 10.78
N ALA A 27 -7.98 1.85 10.90
CA ALA A 27 -9.06 1.41 11.76
C ALA A 27 -8.79 1.81 13.22
N ASP A 28 -7.60 1.49 13.75
CA ASP A 28 -7.20 1.87 15.11
C ASP A 28 -7.25 3.40 15.30
N ALA A 29 -6.74 4.18 14.34
CA ALA A 29 -6.76 5.64 14.41
C ALA A 29 -8.19 6.23 14.38
N LYS A 30 -9.11 5.61 13.62
CA LYS A 30 -10.53 6.00 13.59
C LYS A 30 -11.20 5.71 14.94
N GLU A 31 -10.93 4.55 15.53
CA GLU A 31 -11.45 4.19 16.86
C GLU A 31 -10.95 5.16 17.95
N MET A 32 -9.69 5.60 17.85
CA MET A 32 -9.07 6.54 18.79
C MET A 32 -9.48 8.01 18.56
N GLY A 33 -10.22 8.32 17.48
CA GLY A 33 -10.55 9.71 17.11
C GLY A 33 -9.33 10.55 16.71
N ALA A 34 -8.26 9.93 16.23
CA ALA A 34 -7.02 10.60 15.85
C ALA A 34 -7.09 11.15 14.41
N GLU A 35 -7.85 12.23 14.20
CA GLU A 35 -8.20 12.78 12.87
C GLU A 35 -7.00 13.08 11.95
N GLU A 36 -5.91 13.63 12.51
CA GLU A 36 -4.69 13.90 11.73
C GLU A 36 -4.04 12.62 11.23
N LEU A 37 -3.97 11.60 12.10
CA LEU A 37 -3.41 10.29 11.76
C LEU A 37 -4.28 9.59 10.72
N VAL A 38 -5.61 9.67 10.86
CA VAL A 38 -6.58 9.18 9.87
C VAL A 38 -6.31 9.82 8.51
N THR A 39 -6.22 11.15 8.46
CA THR A 39 -5.97 11.90 7.22
C THR A 39 -4.64 11.52 6.57
N TYR A 40 -3.59 11.37 7.40
CA TYR A 40 -2.28 10.91 6.93
C TYR A 40 -2.35 9.52 6.32
N LEU A 41 -2.93 8.55 7.04
CA LEU A 41 -3.02 7.16 6.61
C LEU A 41 -3.87 7.00 5.34
N GLU A 42 -4.97 7.74 5.20
CA GLU A 42 -5.79 7.71 3.97
C GLU A 42 -5.05 8.28 2.76
N LYS A 43 -4.23 9.32 2.94
CA LYS A 43 -3.36 9.83 1.86
C LYS A 43 -2.29 8.81 1.49
N ASP A 44 -1.67 8.17 2.47
CA ASP A 44 -0.60 7.21 2.21
C ASP A 44 -1.12 5.91 1.58
N LEU A 45 -2.29 5.42 1.99
CA LEU A 45 -2.98 4.29 1.36
C LEU A 45 -3.20 4.53 -0.13
N ARG A 46 -3.76 5.69 -0.51
CA ARG A 46 -3.95 6.04 -1.93
C ARG A 46 -2.63 6.04 -2.71
N ARG A 47 -1.54 6.52 -2.12
CA ARG A 47 -0.20 6.50 -2.75
C ARG A 47 0.28 5.06 -2.94
N LEU A 48 0.17 4.22 -1.91
CA LEU A 48 0.60 2.81 -1.95
C LEU A 48 -0.20 1.99 -2.97
N GLU A 49 -1.51 2.21 -3.05
CA GLU A 49 -2.39 1.57 -4.04
C GLU A 49 -1.99 1.95 -5.47
N HIS A 50 -1.76 3.24 -5.72
CA HIS A 50 -1.31 3.73 -7.03
C HIS A 50 0.07 3.17 -7.43
N GLU A 51 1.00 3.08 -6.47
CA GLU A 51 2.31 2.47 -6.71
C GLU A 51 2.21 0.97 -7.01
N LYS A 52 1.26 0.28 -6.38
CA LYS A 52 0.99 -1.14 -6.62
C LYS A 52 0.42 -1.35 -8.02
N GLU A 53 -0.60 -0.57 -8.38
CA GLU A 53 -1.25 -0.62 -9.70
C GLU A 53 -0.24 -0.40 -10.82
N LYS A 54 0.61 0.63 -10.71
CA LYS A 54 1.71 0.87 -11.67
C LYS A 54 2.68 -0.30 -11.83
N LYS A 55 2.91 -1.08 -10.77
CA LYS A 55 3.78 -2.26 -10.85
C LYS A 55 3.05 -3.47 -11.43
N GLU A 56 1.75 -3.61 -11.13
CA GLU A 56 0.88 -4.62 -11.71
C GLU A 56 0.76 -4.41 -13.24
N ASP A 57 0.60 -3.16 -13.69
CA ASP A 57 0.62 -2.77 -15.10
C ASP A 57 1.94 -3.09 -15.81
N GLN A 58 3.07 -3.01 -15.09
CA GLN A 58 4.38 -3.40 -15.63
C GLN A 58 4.58 -4.92 -15.72
N LEU A 59 3.72 -5.69 -15.06
CA LEU A 59 3.77 -7.15 -15.03
C LEU A 59 2.87 -7.80 -16.09
N GLY A 60 1.77 -7.12 -16.46
CA GLY A 60 0.89 -7.45 -17.57
C GLY A 60 1.51 -7.13 -18.93
#